data_AF-A0A849S7C8-F1
#
_entry.id   AF-A0A849S7C8-F1
#
_cell.length_a   1.000
_cell.length_b   1.000
_cell.length_c   1.000
_cell.angle_alpha   90.00
_cell.angle_beta   90.00
_cell.angle_gamma   90.00
#
_symmetry.space_group_name_H-M   'P 1'
#
loop_
_entity.id
_entity.type
_entity.pdbx_description
1 polymer ?
#
loop_
_entity_poly.entity_id
_entity_poly.type
_entity_poly.pdbx_seq_one_letter_code
_entity_poly.pdbx_strand_id
1 'polypeptide(L)' 'MKKLLFQFYTDTYPSVFDTVVGYDGGADHVIGHGGISP' A
#
# COMPACT_ATOMS: atom_id res chain seq x y z
N MET A 1 -18.06 -7.53 0.77
CA MET A 1 -17.14 -6.96 -0.25
C MET A 1 -15.80 -6.74 0.42
N LYS A 2 -14.67 -7.13 -0.21
CA LYS A 2 -13.32 -6.87 0.33
C LYS A 2 -12.86 -5.45 -0.04
N LYS A 3 -12.15 -4.76 0.85
CA LYS A 3 -11.48 -3.47 0.64
C LYS A 3 -10.06 -3.71 0.15
N LEU A 4 -9.79 -3.32 -1.09
CA LEU A 4 -8.47 -3.43 -1.71
C LEU A 4 -7.80 -2.04 -1.69
N LEU A 5 -6.64 -1.94 -1.07
CA LEU A 5 -5.81 -0.73 -1.02
C LEU A 5 -4.60 -0.90 -1.94
N PHE A 6 -4.49 -0.07 -2.96
CA PHE A 6 -3.31 0.00 -3.82
C PHE A 6 -2.36 1.08 -3.28
N GLN A 7 -1.18 0.66 -2.83
CA GLN A 7 -0.16 1.53 -2.29
C GLN A 7 0.83 1.88 -3.41
N PHE A 8 0.72 3.10 -3.93
CA PHE A 8 1.65 3.63 -4.92
C PHE A 8 2.72 4.47 -4.24
N TYR A 9 3.97 4.01 -4.34
CA TYR A 9 5.12 4.66 -3.73
C TYR A 9 6.07 5.18 -4.82
N THR A 10 6.62 6.37 -4.60
CA THR A 10 7.65 6.94 -5.48
C THR A 10 9.02 6.32 -5.24
N ASP A 11 9.29 5.85 -4.02
CA ASP A 11 10.52 5.12 -3.70
C ASP A 11 10.55 3.74 -4.38
N THR A 12 11.73 3.15 -4.54
CA THR A 12 11.91 1.85 -5.21
C THR A 12 11.08 0.72 -4.57
N TYR A 13 10.84 0.79 -3.26
CA TYR A 13 10.04 -0.19 -2.53
C TYR A 13 8.91 0.51 -1.76
N PRO A 14 7.70 -0.08 -1.71
CA PRO A 14 6.63 0.40 -0.84
C PRO A 14 7.05 0.38 0.63
N SER A 15 6.65 1.42 1.38
CA SER A 15 6.87 1.49 2.83
C SER A 15 6.15 0.35 3.56
N VAL A 16 6.92 -0.41 4.34
CA VAL A 16 6.40 -1.44 5.25
C VAL A 16 5.55 -0.80 6.36
N PHE A 17 5.93 0.40 6.83
CA PHE A 17 5.18 1.10 7.86
C PHE A 17 3.75 1.40 7.38
N ASP A 18 3.61 1.93 6.17
CA ASP A 18 2.32 2.27 5.58
C ASP A 18 1.48 1.03 5.30
N THR A 19 2.11 -0.09 4.96
CA THR A 19 1.42 -1.38 4.83
C THR A 19 0.79 -1.80 6.16
N VAL A 20 1.51 -1.69 7.28
CA VAL A 20 0.97 -2.00 8.62
C VAL A 20 -0.20 -1.09 8.95
N VAL A 21 -0.03 0.23 8.79
CA VAL A 21 -1.08 1.21 9.06
C VAL A 21 -2.29 1.00 8.14
N GLY A 22 -2.09 0.59 6.89
CA GLY A 22 -3.15 0.27 5.95
C GLY A 22 -4.01 -0.92 6.41
N TYR A 23 -3.38 -1.96 6.94
CA TYR A 23 -4.09 -3.09 7.53
C TYR A 23 -4.81 -2.70 8.83
N ASP A 24 -4.16 -1.96 9.73
CA ASP A 24 -4.79 -1.46 10.97
C ASP A 24 -5.96 -0.51 10.67
N GLY A 25 -5.90 0.22 9.55
CA GLY A 25 -6.97 1.08 9.03
C GLY A 25 -8.14 0.32 8.39
N GLY A 26 -8.08 -1.01 8.33
CA GLY A 26 -9.19 -1.86 7.91
C GLY A 26 -9.23 -2.18 6.41
N ALA A 27 -8.10 -2.07 5.71
CA ALA A 27 -7.92 -2.69 4.39
C ALA A 27 -7.90 -4.22 4.54
N ASP A 28 -8.57 -4.93 3.63
CA ASP A 28 -8.53 -6.40 3.60
C ASP A 28 -7.27 -6.89 2.87
N HIS A 29 -6.80 -6.14 1.87
CA HIS A 29 -5.53 -6.36 1.18
C HIS A 29 -4.84 -5.03 0.86
N VAL A 30 -3.53 -4.98 1.11
CA VAL A 30 -2.65 -3.89 0.67
C VAL A 30 -1.75 -4.42 -0.45
N ILE A 31 -1.74 -3.74 -1.59
CA ILE A 31 -1.00 -4.13 -2.80
C ILE A 31 0.00 -3.02 -3.13
N GLY A 32 1.27 -3.25 -2.79
CA GLY A 32 2.34 -2.26 -2.94
C GLY A 32 3.01 -2.28 -4.32
N HIS A 33 3.20 -1.09 -4.91
CA HIS A 33 4.04 -0.87 -6.08
C HIS A 33 5.00 0.30 -5.80
N GLY A 34 6.29 0.06 -5.98
CA GLY A 34 7.33 1.08 -5.89
C GLY A 34 7.73 1.63 -7.26
N GLY A 35 8.50 2.72 -7.26
CA GLY A 35 9.03 3.36 -8.46
C GLY A 35 7.96 4.02 -9.34
N ILE A 36 6.80 4.37 -8.76
CA ILE A 36 5.71 4.99 -9.50
C ILE A 36 6.09 6.45 -9.84
N SER A 37 5.99 6.80 -11.12
CA SER A 37 6.07 8.17 -11.63
C SER A 37 4.74 8.57 -12.30
N PRO A 38 4.51 9.86 -12.58
CA PRO A 38 3.40 10.31 -13.42
C PRO A 38 3.36 9.64 -14.80
#